data_AF-A0A957C549-F1
#
_entry.id   AF-A0A957C549-F1
#
_cell.length_a   1.000
_cell.length_b   1.000
_cell.length_c   1.000
_cell.angle_alpha   90.00
_cell.angle_beta   90.00
_cell.angle_gamma   90.00
#
_symmetry.space_group_name_H-M   'P 1'
#
loop_
_entity.id
_entity.type
_entity.pdbx_description
1 polymer ?
#
loop_
_entity_poly.entity_id
_entity_poly.type
_entity_poly.pdbx_seq_one_letter_code
_entity_poly.pdbx_strand_id
1 'polypeptide(L)' 'MDLSGVSAKHINELEQQVTTLLKTLRTAKLQEHPAYPLLQALEQEFSKSRRERFDQQNSEYRGF' A
#
# COMPACT_ATOMS: atom_id res chain seq x y z
N MET A 1 -4.96 7.22 -5.03
CA MET A 1 -5.60 8.01 -3.93
C MET A 1 -4.55 8.97 -3.42
N ASP A 2 -4.90 10.17 -2.96
CA ASP A 2 -3.91 11.08 -2.39
C ASP A 2 -3.58 10.68 -0.93
N LEU A 3 -2.33 10.24 -0.69
CA LEU A 3 -1.82 9.83 0.62
C LEU A 3 -0.84 10.87 1.20
N SER A 4 -0.64 12.01 0.53
CA SER A 4 0.36 13.02 0.91
C SER A 4 0.14 13.63 2.29
N GLY A 5 -1.12 13.69 2.75
CA GLY A 5 -1.50 14.22 4.06
C GLY A 5 -1.49 13.21 5.22
N VAL A 6 -1.24 11.93 4.96
CA VAL A 6 -1.28 10.89 6.00
C VAL A 6 0.13 10.66 6.57
N SER A 7 0.24 10.57 7.90
CA SER A 7 1.54 10.31 8.53
C SER A 7 2.12 8.96 8.09
N ALA A 8 3.44 8.87 7.97
CA ALA A 8 4.11 7.63 7.56
C ALA A 8 3.76 6.43 8.47
N LYS A 9 3.55 6.68 9.76
CA LYS A 9 3.11 5.67 10.73
C LYS A 9 1.74 5.09 10.34
N HIS A 10 0.75 5.94 10.10
CA HIS A 10 -0.59 5.49 9.72
C HIS A 10 -0.60 4.80 8.35
N ILE A 11 0.24 5.25 7.40
CA ILE A 11 0.39 4.57 6.11
C ILE A 11 0.93 3.15 6.28
N ASN A 12 1.94 2.97 7.14
CA ASN A 12 2.50 1.64 7.41
C ASN A 12 1.49 0.72 8.12
N GLU A 13 0.73 1.26 9.08
CA GLU A 13 -0.34 0.51 9.76
C GLU A 13 -1.43 0.06 8.78
N LEU A 14 -1.87 0.97 7.89
CA LEU A 14 -2.84 0.65 6.84
C LEU A 14 -2.31 -0.39 5.84
N GLU A 15 -1.03 -0.28 5.44
CA GLU A 15 -0.39 -1.27 4.57
C GLU A 15 -0.41 -2.68 5.19
N GLN A 16 -0.07 -2.79 6.48
CA GLN A 16 -0.11 -4.06 7.20
C GLN A 16 -1.52 -4.64 7.28
N GLN A 17 -2.52 -3.81 7.59
CA GLN A 17 -3.92 -4.24 7.67
C GLN A 17 -4.45 -4.72 6.32
N VAL A 18 -4.21 -3.96 5.25
CA VAL A 18 -4.63 -4.30 3.88
C VAL A 18 -3.94 -5.58 3.40
N THR A 19 -2.64 -5.73 3.64
CA THR A 19 -1.89 -6.94 3.30
C THR A 19 -2.46 -8.16 4.03
N THR A 20 -2.78 -8.01 5.31
CA THR A 20 -3.36 -9.09 6.13
C THR A 20 -4.74 -9.46 5.62
N LEU A 21 -5.59 -8.47 5.31
CA LEU A 21 -6.92 -8.70 4.77
C LEU A 21 -6.89 -9.39 3.39
N LEU A 22 -6.02 -8.94 2.48
CA LEU A 22 -5.82 -9.58 1.17
C LEU A 22 -5.38 -11.05 1.31
N LYS A 23 -4.46 -11.34 2.25
CA LYS A 23 -4.06 -12.73 2.55
C LYS A 23 -5.24 -13.54 3.07
N THR A 24 -6.02 -13.01 4.01
CA THR A 24 -7.22 -13.69 4.54
C THR A 24 -8.24 -13.96 3.45
N LEU A 25 -8.53 -12.98 2.58
CA LEU A 25 -9.45 -13.16 1.45
C LEU A 25 -8.95 -14.24 0.48
N ARG A 26 -7.64 -14.28 0.20
CA ARG A 26 -7.03 -15.30 -0.65
C ARG A 26 -7.17 -16.70 -0.06
N THR A 27 -6.87 -16.85 1.23
CA THR A 27 -7.00 -18.12 1.96
C THR A 27 -8.45 -18.59 2.01
N ALA A 28 -9.39 -17.66 2.19
CA ALA A 28 -10.83 -17.94 2.20
C ALA A 28 -11.44 -18.16 0.80
N LYS A 29 -10.65 -18.05 -0.28
CA LYS A 29 -11.10 -18.12 -1.68
C LYS A 29 -12.17 -17.07 -2.04
N LEU A 30 -12.05 -15.87 -1.47
CA LEU A 30 -12.96 -14.74 -1.67
C LEU A 30 -12.38 -13.68 -2.64
N GLN A 31 -11.58 -14.09 -3.62
CA GLN A 31 -10.99 -13.17 -4.60
C GLN A 31 -12.04 -12.49 -5.50
N GLU A 32 -13.19 -13.14 -5.71
CA GLU A 32 -14.33 -12.59 -6.46
C GLU A 32 -15.09 -11.50 -5.69
N HIS A 33 -14.78 -11.30 -4.39
CA HIS A 33 -15.43 -10.27 -3.60
C HIS A 33 -15.06 -8.87 -4.14
N PRO A 34 -16.03 -7.94 -4.32
CA PRO A 34 -15.77 -6.62 -4.91
C PRO A 34 -14.70 -5.78 -4.20
N ALA A 35 -14.49 -6.03 -2.91
CA ALA A 35 -13.43 -5.37 -2.15
C ALA A 35 -12.00 -5.84 -2.50
N TYR A 36 -11.83 -7.04 -3.07
CA TYR A 36 -10.51 -7.59 -3.39
C TYR A 36 -9.72 -6.71 -4.38
N PRO A 37 -10.25 -6.33 -5.56
CA PRO A 37 -9.54 -5.44 -6.47
C PRO A 37 -9.29 -4.04 -5.89
N LEU A 38 -10.19 -3.54 -5.04
CA LEU A 38 -10.01 -2.24 -4.35
C LEU A 38 -8.85 -2.29 -3.36
N LEU A 39 -8.76 -3.36 -2.56
CA LEU A 39 -7.67 -3.58 -1.62
C LEU A 39 -6.33 -3.78 -2.34
N GLN A 40 -6.34 -4.47 -3.49
CA GLN A 40 -5.14 -4.65 -4.30
C GLN A 40 -4.65 -3.31 -4.89
N ALA A 41 -5.55 -2.48 -5.40
CA ALA A 41 -5.19 -1.14 -5.86
C ALA A 41 -4.63 -0.28 -4.72
N LEU A 42 -5.19 -0.40 -3.51
CA LEU A 42 -4.72 0.33 -2.34
C LEU A 42 -3.32 -0.13 -1.89
N GLU A 43 -3.04 -1.44 -1.91
CA GLU A 43 -1.70 -2.01 -1.64
C GLU A 43 -0.63 -1.46 -2.61
N GLN A 44 -0.98 -1.33 -3.90
CA GLN A 44 -0.09 -0.75 -4.91
C GLN A 44 0.21 0.73 -4.62
N GLU A 45 -0.79 1.51 -4.21
CA GLU A 45 -0.63 2.92 -3.88
C GLU A 45 0.25 3.12 -2.63
N PHE A 46 0.11 2.27 -1.60
CA PHE A 46 1.05 2.28 -0.46
C PHE A 46 2.49 2.00 -0.89
N SER A 47 2.67 1.02 -1.78
CA SER A 47 4.00 0.68 -2.31
C SER A 47 4.62 1.80 -3.15
N LYS A 48 3.82 2.61 -3.85
CA LYS A 48 4.29 3.82 -4.55
C LYS A 48 4.65 4.92 -3.56
N SER A 49 3.73 5.23 -2.64
CA SER A 49 3.93 6.27 -1.64
C SER A 49 5.15 6.00 -0.74
N ARG A 50 5.42 4.73 -0.42
CA ARG A 50 6.65 4.33 0.30
C ARG A 50 7.91 4.59 -0.52
N ARG A 51 7.90 4.27 -1.81
CA ARG A 51 9.02 4.55 -2.73
C ARG A 51 9.27 6.05 -2.86
N GLU A 52 8.22 6.84 -3.09
CA GLU A 52 8.32 8.29 -3.17
C GLU A 52 8.89 8.92 -1.89
N ARG A 53 8.46 8.45 -0.70
CA ARG A 53 9.05 8.88 0.58
C ARG A 53 10.52 8.49 0.70
N PHE A 54 10.87 7.27 0.28
CA PHE A 54 12.26 6.80 0.30
C PHE A 54 13.15 7.66 -0.63
N ASP A 55 12.68 7.94 -1.84
CA ASP A 55 13.40 8.76 -2.84
C ASP A 55 13.46 10.25 -2.44
N GLN A 56 12.49 10.74 -1.67
CA GLN A 56 12.53 12.08 -1.07
C GLN A 56 13.55 12.18 0.07
N GLN A 57 13.67 11.13 0.88
CA GLN A 57 14.64 11.09 1.99
C GLN A 57 16.06 10.77 1.52
N ASN A 58 16.21 10.05 0.41
CA ASN A 58 17.49 9.64 -0.15
C ASN A 58 17.63 10.17 -1.57
N SER A 59 17.91 11.48 -1.67
CA SER A 59 18.07 12.16 -2.97
C SER A 59 19.19 11.58 -3.84
N GLU A 60 20.10 10.79 -3.26
CA GLU A 60 21.17 10.07 -3.96
C GLU A 60 20.66 8.98 -4.91
N TYR A 61 19.41 8.52 -4.75
CA TYR A 61 18.80 7.49 -5.59
C TYR A 61 17.79 8.03 -6.63
N ARG A 62 17.62 9.35 -6.73
CA ARG A 62 16.80 9.97 -7.79
C ARG A 62 17.50 9.86 -9.14
N GLY A 63 17.36 8.74 -9.84
CA GLY A 63 17.79 8.62 -11.24
C GLY A 63 18.30 7.28 -11.75
N PHE A 64 18.18 6.18 -11.00
CA PHE A 64 18.46 4.82 -11.52
C PHE A 64 17.17 4.01 -11.73
#